data_AF-A0A659UM05-F1
#
_entry.id   AF-A0A659UM05-F1
#
_cell.length_a   1.000
_cell.length_b   1.000
_cell.length_c   1.000
_cell.angle_alpha   90.00
_cell.angle_beta   90.00
_cell.angle_gamma   90.00
#
_symmetry.space_group_name_H-M   'P 1'
#
loop_
_entity.id
_entity.type
_entity.pdbx_description
1 polymer ?
#
loop_
_entity_poly.entity_id
_entity_poly.type
_entity_poly.pdbx_seq_one_letter_code
_entity_poly.pdbx_strand_id
1 'polypeptide(L)' 'VTLLSLWDQVAPPTLNLSAPDPGGDGIDFVANHARPMEMDYAISNGFGFGGVNASALFRRWTD' A
#
# COMPACT_ATOMS: atom_id res chain seq x y z
N VAL A 1 7.30 -4.60 3.25
CA VAL A 1 6.18 -4.73 2.30
C VAL A 1 6.41 -3.82 1.10
N THR A 2 6.39 -2.49 1.26
CA THR A 2 6.48 -1.49 0.17
C THR A 2 7.66 -1.69 -0.80
N LEU A 3 8.88 -1.94 -0.30
CA LEU A 3 10.05 -2.17 -1.16
C LEU A 3 9.93 -3.43 -2.03
N LEU A 4 9.42 -4.53 -1.46
CA LEU A 4 9.20 -5.76 -2.22
C LEU A 4 8.04 -5.61 -3.20
N SER A 5 6.98 -4.88 -2.84
CA SER A 5 5.91 -4.53 -3.79
C SER A 5 6.44 -3.78 -5.01
N LEU A 6 7.34 -2.81 -4.81
CA LEU A 6 8.04 -2.11 -5.90
C LEU A 6 9.01 -3.01 -6.67
N TRP A 7 9.58 -4.03 -6.06
CA TRP A 7 10.50 -4.93 -6.76
C TRP A 7 9.75 -5.97 -7.60
N ASP A 8 8.78 -6.64 -6.99
CA ASP A 8 8.02 -7.74 -7.59
C ASP A 8 6.86 -7.26 -8.48
N GLN A 9 6.56 -5.95 -8.46
CA GLN A 9 5.44 -5.34 -9.20
C GLN A 9 4.09 -5.95 -8.83
N VAL A 10 3.88 -6.17 -7.54
CA VAL A 10 2.64 -6.74 -6.98
C VAL A 10 2.19 -5.93 -5.76
N ALA A 11 0.93 -5.50 -5.79
CA ALA A 11 0.24 -4.94 -4.64
C ALA A 11 -0.26 -6.08 -3.73
N PRO A 12 0.14 -6.13 -2.45
CA PRO A 12 -0.28 -7.17 -1.51
C PRO A 12 -1.74 -6.95 -1.08
N PRO A 13 -2.44 -8.01 -0.66
CA PRO A 13 -3.84 -7.89 -0.27
C PRO A 13 -4.00 -7.27 1.12
N THR A 14 -5.07 -6.50 1.27
CA THR A 14 -5.69 -6.28 2.58
C THR A 14 -6.61 -7.47 2.86
N LEU A 15 -6.12 -8.42 3.68
CA LEU A 15 -6.87 -9.63 4.04
C LEU A 15 -8.07 -9.31 4.95
N ASN A 16 -9.07 -10.19 4.92
CA ASN A 16 -10.28 -10.14 5.76
C ASN A 16 -11.20 -8.93 5.53
N LEU A 17 -11.04 -8.21 4.41
CA LEU A 17 -11.89 -7.08 4.05
C LEU A 17 -13.10 -7.57 3.25
N SER A 18 -14.14 -8.05 3.94
CA SER A 18 -15.39 -8.55 3.34
C SER A 18 -16.56 -7.57 3.42
N ALA A 19 -16.50 -6.63 4.37
CA ALA A 19 -17.48 -5.57 4.56
C ALA A 19 -16.73 -4.23 4.66
N PRO A 20 -16.39 -3.58 3.52
CA PRO A 20 -15.69 -2.31 3.52
C PRO A 20 -16.54 -1.20 4.13
N ASP A 21 -15.88 -0.26 4.81
CA ASP A 21 -16.54 0.90 5.41
C ASP A 21 -16.96 1.90 4.30
N PRO A 22 -18.21 2.43 4.32
CA PRO A 22 -18.66 3.43 3.34
C PRO A 22 -17.80 4.70 3.32
N GLY A 23 -17.14 5.06 4.43
CA GLY A 23 -16.19 6.17 4.49
C GLY A 23 -14.92 5.93 3.67
N GLY A 24 -14.67 4.70 3.24
CA GLY A 24 -13.60 4.33 2.31
C GLY A 24 -14.01 4.35 0.83
N ASP A 25 -15.23 4.80 0.49
CA ASP A 25 -15.71 4.82 -0.89
C ASP A 25 -14.77 5.60 -1.82
N GLY A 26 -14.37 4.98 -2.92
CA GLY A 26 -13.41 5.53 -3.89
C GLY A 26 -11.94 5.20 -3.60
N ILE A 27 -11.63 4.50 -2.50
CA ILE A 27 -10.30 3.98 -2.20
C ILE A 27 -10.19 2.52 -2.63
N ASP A 28 -9.15 2.19 -3.40
CA ASP A 28 -8.83 0.81 -3.73
C ASP A 28 -7.90 0.20 -2.67
N PHE A 29 -8.48 -0.63 -1.80
CA PHE A 29 -7.78 -1.29 -0.70
C PHE A 29 -7.07 -2.60 -1.08
N VAL A 30 -7.16 -3.05 -2.33
CA VAL A 30 -6.62 -4.35 -2.77
C VAL A 30 -7.16 -5.49 -1.89
N ALA A 31 -8.49 -5.63 -1.83
CA ALA A 31 -9.14 -6.53 -0.88
C ALA A 31 -8.90 -8.02 -1.22
N ASN A 32 -8.45 -8.79 -0.22
CA ASN A 32 -8.37 -10.26 -0.17
C ASN A 32 -7.42 -10.95 -1.17
N HIS A 33 -7.12 -10.37 -2.32
CA HIS A 33 -6.25 -10.96 -3.34
C HIS A 33 -5.14 -10.01 -3.75
N ALA A 34 -3.90 -10.52 -3.79
CA ALA A 34 -2.78 -9.79 -4.36
C ALA A 34 -3.08 -9.46 -5.83
N ARG A 35 -2.60 -8.32 -6.31
CA ARG A 35 -2.84 -7.86 -7.68
C ARG A 35 -1.53 -7.38 -8.32
N PRO A 36 -1.18 -7.85 -9.52
CA PRO A 36 -0.11 -7.25 -10.31
C PRO A 36 -0.36 -5.75 -10.50
N MET A 37 0.65 -4.93 -10.24
CA MET A 37 0.53 -3.48 -10.33
C MET A 37 1.88 -2.90 -10.71
N GLU A 38 1.94 -2.31 -11.89
CA GLU A 38 3.13 -1.57 -12.33
C GLU A 38 3.26 -0.29 -11.51
N MET A 39 4.44 -0.10 -10.89
CA MET A 39 4.71 0.95 -9.93
C MET A 39 6.16 1.42 -10.04
N ASP A 40 6.35 2.72 -10.26
CA ASP A 40 7.68 3.36 -10.20
C ASP A 40 7.98 4.00 -8.85
N TYR A 41 6.93 4.36 -8.10
CA TYR A 41 7.03 4.99 -6.79
C TYR A 41 6.02 4.38 -5.83
N ALA A 42 6.39 4.27 -4.56
CA ALA A 42 5.47 3.87 -3.51
C ALA A 42 5.79 4.59 -2.20
N ILE A 43 4.74 4.91 -1.45
CA ILE A 43 4.82 5.58 -0.15
C ILE A 43 4.47 4.60 0.97
N SER A 44 5.17 4.69 2.08
CA SER A 44 4.83 4.03 3.34
C SER A 44 4.54 5.10 4.39
N ASN A 45 3.27 5.20 4.79
CA ASN A 45 2.82 6.11 5.83
C ASN A 45 2.72 5.39 7.18
N GLY A 46 3.13 6.07 8.25
CA GLY A 46 3.00 5.61 9.63
C GLY A 46 2.45 6.71 10.53
N PHE A 47 1.41 6.38 11.29
CA PHE A 47 0.74 7.28 12.23
C PHE A 47 0.73 6.62 13.61
N GLY A 48 1.61 7.08 14.50
CA GLY A 48 1.82 6.55 15.83
C GLY A 48 1.11 7.35 16.92
N PHE A 49 0.97 6.74 18.10
CA PHE A 49 0.43 7.40 19.29
C PHE A 49 1.24 8.65 19.67
N GLY A 50 0.58 9.61 20.32
CA GLY A 50 1.20 10.88 20.69
C GLY A 50 1.37 11.86 19.52
N GLY A 51 0.74 11.59 18.37
CA GLY A 51 0.75 12.48 17.21
C GLY A 51 2.02 12.35 16.34
N VAL A 52 2.73 11.22 16.42
CA VAL A 52 3.93 10.99 15.61
C VAL A 52 3.53 10.53 14.21
N ASN A 53 3.75 11.39 13.21
CA ASN A 53 3.45 11.09 11.80
C ASN A 53 4.75 11.02 10.99
N ALA A 54 4.91 9.98 10.19
CA ALA A 54 6.07 9.81 9.32
C ALA A 54 5.66 9.21 7.97
N SER A 55 6.33 9.66 6.91
CA SER A 55 6.16 9.12 5.56
C SER A 55 7.52 8.84 4.94
N ALA A 56 7.64 7.70 4.27
CA ALA A 56 8.80 7.36 3.46
C ALA A 56 8.37 7.11 2.01
N LEU A 57 8.96 7.86 1.06
CA LEU A 57 8.75 7.69 -0.37
C LEU A 57 9.92 6.92 -0.97
N PHE A 58 9.61 5.89 -1.75
CA PHE A 58 10.59 5.08 -2.45
C PHE A 58 10.34 5.16 -3.96
N ARG A 59 11.43 5.07 -4.72
CA ARG A 59 11.40 4.86 -6.16
C ARG A 59 11.95 3.47 -6.45
N ARG A 60 11.36 2.76 -7.42
CA ARG A 60 11.90 1.51 -7.94
C ARG A 60 13.30 1.74 -8.50
N TRP A 61 14.25 0.90 -8.09
CA TRP A 61 15.60 0.94 -8.64
C TRP A 61 15.58 0.38 -10.06
N THR A 62 16.11 1.15 -11.01
CA THR A 62 16.29 0.76 -12.40
C THR A 62 17.74 1.07 -12.73
N ASP A 63 18.52 0.04 -13.08
CA ASP A 63 19.91 0.21 -13.52
C ASP A 63 20.03 1.17 -14.72
#